data_AF-A0A9X6UDZ5-F1
#
_entry.id   AF-A0A9X6UDZ5-F1
#
_cell.length_a   1.000
_cell.length_b   1.000
_cell.length_c   1.000
_cell.angle_alpha   90.00
_cell.angle_beta   90.00
_cell.angle_gamma   90.00
#
_symmetry.space_group_name_H-M   'P 1'
#
loop_
_entity.id
_entity.type
_entity.pdbx_description
1 polymer ?
#
loop_
_entity_poly.entity_id
_entity_poly.type
_entity_poly.pdbx_seq_one_letter_code
_entity_poly.pdbx_strand_id
1 'polypeptide(L)'
;MKMIKEWQSIFTIAELCSICNISCATYYRWKKQEKTVTNHEEKTVIEICQHHKYRRVTACLLAQFNIVMNHKKVLRIMRKYNVLSRVRKKKKALSQACLVQETAMIMPS
;
A
#
# COMPACT_ATOMS: atom_id res chain seq x y z
N MET A 1 22.10 -9.48 -0.28
CA MET A 1 22.49 -10.09 -1.57
C MET A 1 23.00 -9.05 -2.60
N LYS A 2 23.55 -7.91 -2.17
CA LYS A 2 24.12 -6.91 -3.11
C LYS A 2 25.31 -7.47 -3.90
N MET A 3 26.18 -8.27 -3.25
CA MET A 3 27.29 -8.96 -3.94
C MET A 3 26.81 -9.85 -5.10
N ILE A 4 25.77 -10.68 -4.92
CA ILE A 4 25.29 -11.55 -6.01
C ILE A 4 24.81 -10.71 -7.21
N LYS A 5 24.22 -9.52 -6.97
CA LYS A 5 23.79 -8.63 -8.04
C LYS A 5 24.94 -7.96 -8.79
N GLU A 6 26.01 -7.61 -8.09
CA GLU A 6 27.19 -6.96 -8.67
C GLU A 6 27.99 -7.92 -9.56
N TRP A 7 28.02 -9.21 -9.19
CA TRP A 7 28.86 -10.22 -9.84
C TRP A 7 28.10 -11.18 -10.78
N GLN A 8 26.77 -11.03 -10.92
CA GLN A 8 25.96 -11.87 -11.80
C GLN A 8 26.30 -11.74 -13.30
N SER A 9 27.06 -10.70 -13.69
CA SER A 9 27.49 -10.47 -15.08
C SER A 9 28.68 -11.34 -15.49
N ILE A 10 29.43 -11.86 -14.51
CA ILE A 10 30.69 -12.58 -14.73
C ILE A 10 30.55 -14.04 -14.32
N PHE A 11 29.77 -14.33 -13.27
CA PHE A 11 29.61 -15.67 -12.71
C PHE A 11 28.18 -16.18 -12.77
N THR A 12 28.02 -17.50 -12.76
CA THR A 12 26.69 -18.11 -12.67
C THR A 12 26.10 -17.96 -11.26
N ILE A 13 24.78 -17.91 -11.16
CA ILE A 13 24.08 -17.79 -9.86
C ILE A 13 24.42 -18.97 -8.94
N ALA A 14 24.65 -20.16 -9.49
CA ALA A 14 25.01 -21.35 -8.73
C ALA A 14 26.37 -21.18 -8.04
N GLU A 15 27.38 -20.71 -8.77
CA GLU A 15 28.72 -20.44 -8.23
C GLU A 15 28.68 -19.36 -7.15
N LEU A 16 27.96 -18.27 -7.40
CA LEU A 16 27.79 -17.18 -6.43
C LEU A 16 27.08 -17.67 -5.16
N CYS A 17 26.09 -18.54 -5.29
CA CYS A 17 25.41 -19.16 -4.15
C CYS A 17 26.36 -20.09 -3.36
N SER A 18 27.19 -20.88 -4.04
CA SER A 18 28.23 -21.72 -3.42
C SER A 18 29.26 -20.88 -2.67
N ILE A 19 29.77 -19.80 -3.27
CA ILE A 19 30.73 -18.88 -2.64
C ILE A 19 30.11 -18.18 -1.42
N CYS A 20 28.85 -17.76 -1.51
CA CYS A 20 28.15 -17.12 -0.41
C CYS A 20 27.65 -18.13 0.67
N ASN A 21 27.86 -19.43 0.46
CA ASN A 21 27.36 -20.52 1.31
C ASN A 21 25.83 -20.45 1.54
N ILE A 22 25.07 -20.17 0.48
CA ILE A 22 23.60 -20.06 0.52
C ILE A 22 23.00 -21.01 -0.51
N SER A 23 21.84 -21.61 -0.23
CA SER A 23 21.11 -22.35 -1.25
C SER A 23 20.62 -21.44 -2.39
N CYS A 24 20.59 -21.98 -3.62
CA CYS A 24 19.96 -21.32 -4.76
C CYS A 24 18.48 -20.97 -4.47
N ALA A 25 17.78 -21.80 -3.69
CA ALA A 25 16.40 -21.56 -3.30
C ALA A 25 16.25 -20.26 -2.48
N THR A 26 17.19 -19.99 -1.57
CA THR A 26 17.20 -18.74 -0.79
C THR A 26 17.38 -17.53 -1.69
N TYR A 27 18.26 -17.62 -2.70
CA TYR A 27 18.44 -16.55 -3.70
C TYR A 27 17.14 -16.26 -4.46
N TYR A 28 16.49 -17.28 -5.01
CA TYR A 28 15.26 -17.08 -5.77
C TYR A 28 14.09 -16.61 -4.87
N ARG A 29 14.02 -17.05 -3.61
CA ARG A 29 13.05 -16.51 -2.63
C ARG A 29 13.27 -15.02 -2.38
N TRP A 30 14.52 -14.60 -2.18
CA TRP A 30 14.87 -13.19 -1.98
C TRP A 30 14.59 -12.35 -3.24
N LYS A 31 15.00 -12.83 -4.42
CA LYS A 31 14.74 -12.18 -5.71
C LYS A 31 13.25 -11.97 -5.97
N LYS A 32 12.41 -12.93 -5.57
CA LYS A 32 10.95 -12.83 -5.64
C LYS A 32 10.40 -11.75 -4.70
N GLN A 33 10.93 -11.65 -3.48
CA GLN A 33 10.53 -10.60 -2.53
C GLN A 33 10.92 -9.20 -3.03
N GLU A 34 12.11 -9.05 -3.63
CA GLU A 34 12.55 -7.77 -4.15
C GLU A 34 11.62 -7.27 -5.29
N LYS A 35 11.24 -8.14 -6.23
CA LYS A 35 10.26 -7.81 -7.27
C LYS A 35 8.92 -7.31 -6.70
N THR A 36 8.50 -7.82 -5.54
CA THR A 36 7.26 -7.36 -4.88
C THR A 36 7.37 -6.00 -4.20
N VAL A 37 8.58 -5.47 -4.00
CA VAL A 37 8.84 -4.14 -3.43
C VAL A 37 9.08 -3.10 -4.53
N THR A 38 9.55 -3.52 -5.70
CA THR A 38 9.89 -2.66 -6.84
C THR A 38 8.80 -2.58 -7.92
N ASN A 39 7.56 -3.00 -7.66
CA ASN A 39 6.48 -2.77 -8.63
C ASN A 39 6.17 -1.27 -8.67
N HIS A 40 6.72 -0.58 -9.67
CA HIS A 40 6.41 0.82 -9.96
C HIS A 40 4.90 1.06 -10.01
N GLU A 41 4.15 0.12 -10.60
CA GLU A 41 2.68 0.11 -10.63
C GLU A 41 2.05 0.20 -9.23
N GLU A 42 2.60 -0.51 -8.23
CA GLU A 42 2.05 -0.50 -6.87
C GLU A 42 2.28 0.87 -6.21
N LYS A 43 3.43 1.51 -6.47
CA LYS A 43 3.72 2.88 -5.99
C LYS A 43 2.79 3.90 -6.61
N THR A 44 2.58 3.82 -7.92
CA THR A 44 1.64 4.69 -8.64
C THR A 44 0.23 4.56 -8.08
N VAL A 45 -0.22 3.33 -7.79
CA VAL A 45 -1.54 3.11 -7.15
C VAL A 45 -1.61 3.78 -5.79
N ILE A 46 -0.56 3.68 -4.97
CA ILE A 46 -0.52 4.29 -3.64
C ILE A 46 -0.62 5.81 -3.74
N GLU A 47 0.15 6.45 -4.63
CA GLU A 47 0.11 7.90 -4.85
C GLU A 47 -1.29 8.37 -5.28
N ILE A 48 -1.91 7.71 -6.25
CA ILE A 48 -3.27 8.03 -6.70
C ILE A 48 -4.29 7.83 -5.56
N CYS A 49 -4.11 6.79 -4.73
CA CYS A 49 -5.00 6.51 -3.59
C CYS A 49 -4.93 7.58 -2.49
N GLN A 50 -3.85 8.36 -2.39
CA GLN A 50 -3.78 9.47 -1.44
C GLN A 50 -4.72 10.61 -1.84
N HIS A 51 -4.88 10.87 -3.14
CA HIS A 51 -5.69 11.97 -3.66
C HIS A 51 -7.11 11.56 -4.07
N HIS A 52 -7.37 10.27 -4.28
CA HIS A 52 -8.64 9.77 -4.82
C HIS A 52 -9.24 8.60 -4.03
N LYS A 53 -10.57 8.57 -3.94
CA LYS A 53 -11.30 7.42 -3.36
C LYS A 53 -11.28 6.23 -4.31
N TYR A 54 -11.31 5.01 -3.76
CA TYR A 54 -11.28 3.73 -4.50
C TYR A 54 -12.00 3.71 -5.85
N ARG A 55 -13.24 4.24 -5.90
CA ARG A 55 -14.07 4.26 -7.13
C ARG A 55 -13.43 5.00 -8.30
N ARG A 56 -12.58 6.00 -8.04
CA ARG A 56 -11.91 6.82 -9.06
C ARG A 56 -10.50 6.33 -9.38
N VAL A 57 -9.92 5.47 -8.54
CA VAL A 57 -8.52 5.02 -8.69
C VAL A 57 -8.30 4.33 -10.03
N THR A 58 -9.18 3.41 -10.43
CA THR A 58 -9.09 2.71 -11.73
C THR A 58 -9.20 3.65 -12.92
N ALA A 59 -10.06 4.67 -12.83
CA ALA A 59 -10.21 5.68 -13.88
C ALA A 59 -9.00 6.63 -13.95
N CYS A 60 -8.47 7.05 -12.81
CA CYS A 60 -7.25 7.86 -12.73
C CYS A 60 -6.02 7.10 -13.26
N LEU A 61 -5.91 5.80 -12.96
CA LEU A 61 -4.86 4.93 -13.49
C LEU A 61 -4.88 4.87 -15.02
N LEU A 62 -6.06 4.72 -15.61
CA LEU A 62 -6.22 4.71 -17.05
C LEU A 62 -5.91 6.08 -17.66
N ALA A 63 -6.44 7.15 -17.06
CA ALA A 63 -6.31 8.51 -17.61
C ALA A 63 -4.89 9.09 -17.51
N GLN A 64 -4.18 8.84 -16.40
CA GLN A 64 -2.87 9.45 -16.13
C GLN A 64 -1.69 8.58 -16.55
N PHE A 65 -1.84 7.25 -16.44
CA PHE A 65 -0.72 6.31 -16.65
C PHE A 65 -0.99 5.32 -17.78
N ASN A 66 -2.18 5.33 -18.39
CA ASN A 66 -2.62 4.38 -19.41
C ASN A 66 -2.51 2.90 -18.96
N ILE A 67 -2.57 2.66 -17.65
CA ILE A 67 -2.46 1.32 -17.06
C ILE A 67 -3.86 0.74 -16.89
N VAL A 68 -4.15 -0.33 -17.63
CA VAL A 68 -5.38 -1.10 -17.47
C VAL A 68 -5.20 -2.10 -16.33
N MET A 69 -5.68 -1.74 -15.14
CA MET A 69 -5.69 -2.63 -13.98
C MET A 69 -7.09 -3.04 -13.57
N ASN A 70 -7.27 -4.33 -13.29
CA ASN A 70 -8.50 -4.84 -12.69
C ASN A 70 -8.71 -4.23 -11.29
N HIS A 71 -9.92 -3.74 -11.01
CA HIS A 71 -10.32 -3.18 -9.71
C HIS A 71 -10.07 -4.14 -8.52
N LYS A 72 -10.02 -5.46 -8.76
CA LYS A 72 -9.61 -6.47 -7.77
C LYS A 72 -8.12 -6.43 -7.44
N LYS A 73 -7.25 -6.20 -8.44
CA LYS A 73 -5.80 -6.00 -8.23
C LYS A 73 -5.56 -4.72 -7.44
N VAL A 74 -6.22 -3.62 -7.82
CA VAL A 74 -6.16 -2.34 -7.10
C VAL A 74 -6.55 -2.54 -5.63
N LEU A 75 -7.66 -3.24 -5.35
CA LEU A 75 -8.10 -3.52 -3.98
C LEU A 75 -7.09 -4.38 -3.20
N ARG A 76 -6.47 -5.39 -3.83
CA ARG A 76 -5.41 -6.20 -3.20
C ARG A 76 -4.20 -5.36 -2.83
N ILE A 77 -3.75 -4.48 -3.73
CA ILE A 77 -2.62 -3.56 -3.50
C ILE A 77 -2.96 -2.60 -2.35
N MET A 78 -4.14 -1.96 -2.39
CA MET A 78 -4.56 -1.05 -1.33
C MET A 78 -4.61 -1.72 0.05
N ARG A 79 -5.04 -2.99 0.12
CA ARG A 79 -5.03 -3.79 1.35
C ARG A 79 -3.62 -4.13 1.81
N LYS A 80 -2.74 -4.57 0.89
CA LYS A 80 -1.34 -4.90 1.15
C LYS A 80 -0.58 -3.73 1.78
N TYR A 81 -0.87 -2.51 1.32
CA TYR A 81 -0.23 -1.28 1.81
C TYR A 81 -1.06 -0.50 2.84
N ASN A 82 -2.19 -1.06 3.29
CA ASN A 82 -3.12 -0.44 4.24
C ASN A 82 -3.58 1.00 3.88
N VAL A 83 -3.60 1.35 2.59
CA VAL A 83 -4.01 2.66 2.06
C VAL A 83 -5.49 2.71 1.68
N LEU A 84 -6.31 1.90 2.36
CA LEU A 84 -7.74 1.87 2.11
C LEU A 84 -8.37 3.24 2.41
N SER A 85 -9.27 3.67 1.54
CA SER A 85 -10.06 4.89 1.78
C SER A 85 -10.73 4.79 3.14
N ARG A 86 -10.53 5.81 3.99
CA ARG A 86 -11.04 5.87 5.36
C ARG A 86 -12.53 5.51 5.39
N VAL A 87 -12.85 4.33 5.93
CA VAL A 87 -14.23 3.88 6.11
C VAL A 87 -14.96 4.92 6.96
N ARG A 88 -16.17 5.33 6.53
CA ARG A 88 -16.98 6.31 7.25
C ARG A 88 -17.16 5.82 8.69
N LYS A 89 -16.58 6.51 9.67
CA LYS A 89 -16.80 6.22 11.08
C LYS A 89 -18.30 6.36 11.35
N LYS A 90 -18.92 5.34 11.95
CA LYS A 90 -20.31 5.40 12.40
C LYS A 90 -20.39 6.56 13.39
N LYS A 91 -21.28 7.55 13.15
CA LYS A 91 -21.50 8.62 14.14
C LYS A 91 -21.95 7.93 15.42
N LYS A 92 -21.23 8.14 16.53
CA LYS A 92 -21.77 7.79 17.84
C LYS A 92 -23.02 8.65 18.00
N ALA A 93 -24.16 8.02 18.28
CA ALA A 93 -25.34 8.78 18.69
C ALA A 93 -24.94 9.53 19.96
N LEU A 94 -25.02 10.86 19.94
CA LEU A 94 -24.99 11.65 21.16
C LEU A 94 -26.26 11.22 21.91
N SER A 95 -26.12 10.38 22.93
CA SER A 95 -27.22 10.15 23.85
C SER A 95 -27.57 11.49 24.49
N GLN A 96 -28.87 11.76 24.64
CA GLN A 96 -29.49 12.99 25.16
C GLN A 96 -28.84 13.59 26.43
N ALA A 97 -28.05 12.80 27.17
CA ALA A 97 -27.32 13.21 28.37
C ALA A 97 -26.27 14.33 28.17
N CYS A 98 -25.76 14.58 26.96
CA CYS A 98 -24.70 15.59 26.74
C CYS A 98 -25.24 17.02 26.59
N LEU A 99 -26.54 17.22 26.36
CA LEU A 99 -27.11 18.54 26.03
C LEU A 99 -27.55 19.36 27.26
N VAL A 100 -27.33 18.88 28.48
CA VAL A 100 -27.86 19.53 29.70
C VAL A 100 -26.84 20.46 30.38
N GLN A 101 -25.59 20.51 29.91
CA GLN A 101 -24.53 21.29 30.59
C GLN A 101 -24.37 22.75 30.11
N GLU A 102 -25.12 23.20 29.10
CA GLU A 102 -24.93 24.54 28.50
C GLU A 102 -26.01 25.59 28.82
N THR A 103 -27.10 25.25 29.54
CA THR A 103 -28.21 26.21 29.78
C THR A 103 -28.28 26.80 31.19
N ALA A 104 -27.22 26.72 31.99
CA ALA A 104 -27.17 27.34 33.32
C ALA A 104 -26.19 28.53 33.37
N MET A 105 -26.32 29.51 32.46
CA MET A 105 -25.64 30.81 32.65
C MET A 105 -26.31 32.00 31.95
N ILE A 106 -27.62 31.97 31.72
CA ILE A 106 -28.37 33.20 31.37
C ILE A 106 -29.78 33.07 31.95
N MET A 107 -30.09 33.84 33.00
CA MET A 107 -31.33 34.61 33.06
C MET A 107 -31.15 35.82 34.01
N PRO A 108 -31.78 36.96 33.67
CA PRO A 108 -31.56 38.27 34.25
C PRO A 108 -32.46 38.54 35.46
N SER A 109 -31.99 39.42 36.36
CA SER A 109 -32.72 40.54 36.98
C SER A 109 -31.82 41.23 38.00
#